data_AF-A0A973V0R0-F1
#
_entry.id   AF-A0A973V0R0-F1
#
_cell.length_a   1.000
_cell.length_b   1.000
_cell.length_c   1.000
_cell.angle_alpha   90.00
_cell.angle_beta   90.00
_cell.angle_gamma   90.00
#
_symmetry.space_group_name_H-M   'P 1'
#
loop_
_entity.id
_entity.type
_entity.pdbx_description
1 polymer ?
#
loop_
_entity_poly.entity_id
_entity_poly.type
_entity_poly.pdbx_seq_one_letter_code
_entity_poly.pdbx_strand_id
1 'polypeptide(L)'
;MADRELVAHLLRRATFGPTRAEIDAAAGLDLTAVVASLVRPRGADATATPLPVFTADPYFGRTGQMTREERQRAQQASREQLTALTTAWLTRMVTARHQLTEKMVFFWHGHWATSAQKVRSATLMRAQLETFRLLGRGDFAVYARAMVRDPALIFWLDGQRNTRKAPNENLARELMELFTLGIGAYGEADVKAAAKALTGWTIDRGSGSARFVANRHAEGGKTVLGVTRDFDADSLVDLLVAHEAHPRFLAARLWHRFGSVEAVPDATRDRMVAAYGAGHDVDAMLTALFTDDRFATARGQLVKQPIEWAVGAIRQLGIPASALRGKLGQQILNGVRAMGQLPLRPPSVGGWPSGTAWLTTSSLQARMRLAAQIAAVAPQPAKDIDELARTLAVDGWTGRTRQALTQARGKPQRLLTLALISPDYAVS
;
A
#
# COMPACT_ATOMS: atom_id res chain seq x y z
N MET A 1 -23.71 -0.11 21.36
CA MET A 1 -22.25 -0.29 21.55
C MET A 1 -21.82 -1.38 20.60
N ALA A 2 -20.76 -1.15 19.83
CA ALA A 2 -20.28 -2.17 18.91
C ALA A 2 -19.72 -3.37 19.69
N ASP A 3 -19.91 -4.57 19.15
CA ASP A 3 -19.21 -5.76 19.63
C ASP A 3 -17.70 -5.52 19.58
N ARG A 4 -17.02 -5.77 20.70
CA ARG A 4 -15.57 -5.59 20.84
C ARG A 4 -14.81 -6.40 19.80
N GLU A 5 -15.27 -7.60 19.49
CA GLU A 5 -14.60 -8.45 18.49
C GLU A 5 -14.75 -7.87 17.08
N LEU A 6 -15.91 -7.29 16.77
CA LEU A 6 -16.13 -6.59 15.50
C LEU A 6 -15.25 -5.33 15.39
N VAL A 7 -15.12 -4.55 16.47
CA VAL A 7 -14.20 -3.39 16.51
C VAL A 7 -12.75 -3.83 16.34
N ALA A 8 -12.34 -4.90 17.04
CA ALA A 8 -11.00 -5.46 16.88
C ALA A 8 -10.75 -5.95 15.45
N HIS A 9 -11.73 -6.62 14.83
CA HIS A 9 -11.66 -7.03 13.43
C HIS A 9 -11.50 -5.82 12.50
N LEU A 10 -12.37 -4.81 12.62
CA LEU A 10 -12.28 -3.55 11.87
C LEU A 10 -10.89 -2.92 11.99
N LEU A 11 -10.39 -2.74 13.21
CA LEU A 11 -9.10 -2.10 13.43
C LEU A 11 -7.94 -2.95 12.88
N ARG A 12 -8.01 -4.30 12.95
CA ARG A 12 -7.00 -5.17 12.31
C ARG A 12 -6.99 -5.02 10.79
N ARG A 13 -8.12 -4.71 10.16
CA ARG A 13 -8.23 -4.45 8.72
C ARG A 13 -7.77 -3.05 8.35
N ALA A 14 -8.20 -2.04 9.12
CA ALA A 14 -8.04 -0.63 8.80
C ALA A 14 -6.73 0.00 9.33
N THR A 15 -5.96 -0.69 10.17
CA THR A 15 -4.72 -0.16 10.77
C THR A 15 -3.53 -1.12 10.59
N PHE A 16 -2.30 -0.67 10.83
CA PHE A 16 -1.14 -1.57 10.92
C PHE A 16 -1.03 -2.19 12.31
N GLY A 17 -1.87 -3.20 12.61
CA GLY A 17 -1.84 -3.88 13.91
C GLY A 17 -2.30 -2.94 15.03
N PRO A 18 -3.58 -2.98 15.39
CA PRO A 18 -4.08 -2.16 16.48
C PRO A 18 -3.46 -2.61 17.80
N THR A 19 -3.19 -1.64 18.66
CA THR A 19 -2.81 -1.88 20.04
C THR A 19 -4.04 -2.22 20.88
N ARG A 20 -3.81 -2.90 22.01
CA ARG A 20 -4.87 -3.15 22.99
C ARG A 20 -5.61 -1.87 23.40
N ALA A 21 -4.87 -0.79 23.65
CA ALA A 21 -5.44 0.49 24.06
C ALA A 21 -6.33 1.12 22.98
N GLU A 22 -5.96 1.00 21.70
CA GLU A 22 -6.79 1.48 20.58
C GLU A 22 -8.10 0.68 20.46
N ILE A 23 -8.05 -0.64 20.67
CA ILE A 23 -9.27 -1.47 20.70
C ILE A 23 -10.13 -1.12 21.92
N ASP A 24 -9.53 -1.00 23.10
CA ASP A 24 -10.24 -0.64 24.34
C ASP A 24 -10.95 0.72 24.20
N ALA A 25 -10.28 1.71 23.62
CA ALA A 25 -10.85 3.03 23.38
C ALA A 25 -12.00 3.00 22.36
N ALA A 26 -11.92 2.16 21.32
CA ALA A 26 -12.92 2.07 20.28
C ALA A 26 -14.13 1.18 20.66
N ALA A 27 -13.94 0.16 21.51
CA ALA A 27 -14.99 -0.79 21.88
C ALA A 27 -16.16 -0.17 22.65
N GLY A 28 -15.96 1.00 23.27
CA GLY A 28 -17.03 1.77 23.92
C GLY A 28 -17.91 2.59 22.95
N LEU A 29 -17.56 2.64 21.66
CA LEU A 29 -18.22 3.48 20.66
C LEU A 29 -19.19 2.68 19.77
N ASP A 30 -20.00 3.40 19.01
CA ASP A 30 -20.76 2.82 17.90
C ASP A 30 -19.86 2.53 16.69
N LEU A 31 -20.12 1.44 15.95
CA LEU A 31 -19.27 1.02 14.84
C LEU A 31 -19.16 2.10 13.77
N THR A 32 -20.28 2.75 13.43
CA THR A 32 -20.29 3.84 12.44
C THR A 32 -19.46 5.03 12.92
N ALA A 33 -19.47 5.32 14.22
CA ALA A 33 -18.61 6.35 14.81
C ALA A 33 -17.12 5.96 14.74
N VAL A 34 -16.78 4.69 14.99
CA VAL A 34 -15.40 4.18 14.84
C VAL A 34 -14.94 4.32 13.39
N VAL A 35 -15.75 3.86 12.43
CA VAL A 35 -15.45 3.98 10.99
C VAL A 35 -15.29 5.45 10.59
N ALA A 36 -16.20 6.32 11.01
CA ALA A 36 -16.10 7.75 10.74
C ALA A 36 -14.81 8.36 11.31
N SER A 37 -14.34 7.91 12.48
CA SER A 37 -13.07 8.39 13.06
C SER A 37 -11.83 7.93 12.29
N LEU A 38 -11.89 6.75 11.65
CA LEU A 38 -10.82 6.23 10.80
C LEU A 38 -10.80 6.95 9.45
N VAL A 39 -11.99 7.13 8.86
CA VAL A 39 -12.17 7.69 7.53
C VAL A 39 -12.03 9.23 7.55
N ARG A 40 -12.50 9.91 8.58
CA ARG A 40 -12.34 11.38 8.70
C ARG A 40 -11.67 11.71 10.03
N PRO A 41 -10.38 11.39 10.17
CA PRO A 41 -9.69 11.63 11.43
C PRO A 41 -9.56 13.13 11.68
N ARG A 42 -9.77 13.55 12.94
CA ARG A 42 -9.66 14.95 13.35
C ARG A 42 -8.23 15.30 13.78
N GLY A 43 -7.86 16.57 13.60
CA GLY A 43 -6.56 17.12 14.01
C GLY A 43 -5.40 16.74 13.09
N ALA A 44 -4.20 17.25 13.37
CA ALA A 44 -2.99 16.85 12.67
C ALA A 44 -2.44 15.53 13.22
N ASP A 45 -1.81 14.72 12.37
CA ASP A 45 -1.09 13.53 12.80
C ASP A 45 0.29 13.90 13.38
N ALA A 46 0.28 14.56 14.54
CA ALA A 46 1.46 15.14 15.17
C ALA A 46 2.55 14.12 15.55
N THR A 47 2.23 12.82 15.61
CA THR A 47 3.19 11.75 15.89
C THR A 47 3.79 11.14 14.63
N ALA A 48 3.30 11.52 13.45
CA ALA A 48 3.78 10.97 12.21
C ALA A 48 5.10 11.63 11.79
N THR A 49 6.13 10.80 11.59
CA THR A 49 7.44 11.29 11.13
C THR A 49 7.31 11.78 9.67
N PRO A 50 7.74 13.01 9.34
CA PRO A 50 7.77 13.46 7.94
C PRO A 50 8.75 12.61 7.14
N LEU A 51 8.46 12.36 5.87
CA LEU A 51 9.38 11.66 4.99
C LEU A 51 10.60 12.56 4.70
N PRO A 52 11.83 12.00 4.65
CA PRO A 52 13.04 12.78 4.45
C PRO A 52 13.02 13.47 3.09
N VAL A 53 13.35 14.76 3.07
CA VAL A 53 13.59 15.52 1.83
C VAL A 53 15.06 15.41 1.48
N PHE A 54 15.35 15.03 0.23
CA PHE A 54 16.72 14.90 -0.26
C PHE A 54 17.09 16.15 -1.06
N THR A 55 18.23 16.76 -0.75
CA THR A 55 18.68 18.03 -1.36
C THR A 55 19.15 17.87 -2.80
N ALA A 56 19.61 16.68 -3.18
CA ALA A 56 20.04 16.37 -4.54
C ALA A 56 19.64 14.94 -4.92
N ASP A 57 19.10 14.78 -6.13
CA ASP A 57 18.90 13.46 -6.71
C ASP A 57 20.21 12.98 -7.39
N PRO A 58 20.62 11.72 -7.21
CA PRO A 58 21.87 11.21 -7.79
C PRO A 58 21.90 11.14 -9.32
N TYR A 59 20.74 11.13 -9.98
CA TYR A 59 20.60 10.97 -11.43
C TYR A 59 20.02 12.20 -12.13
N PHE A 60 19.15 12.97 -11.48
CA PHE A 60 18.66 14.24 -12.01
C PHE A 60 19.70 15.37 -11.81
N GLY A 61 19.61 16.42 -12.62
CA GLY A 61 20.53 17.56 -12.66
C GLY A 61 21.85 17.31 -13.41
N ARG A 62 22.13 16.07 -13.84
CA ARG A 62 23.39 15.75 -14.53
C ARG A 62 23.29 15.91 -16.05
N THR A 63 24.13 16.78 -16.60
CA THR A 63 24.33 16.97 -18.04
C THR A 63 25.54 16.17 -18.51
N GLY A 64 25.37 15.32 -19.53
CA GLY A 64 26.47 14.54 -20.14
C GLY A 64 26.57 13.09 -19.65
N GLN A 65 27.58 12.38 -20.14
CA GLN A 65 27.84 10.99 -19.77
C GLN A 65 28.61 10.92 -18.46
N MET A 66 28.12 10.13 -17.51
CA MET A 66 28.81 9.93 -16.23
C MET A 66 30.00 8.97 -16.39
N THR A 67 31.12 9.29 -15.73
CA THR A 67 32.25 8.36 -15.59
C THR A 67 31.86 7.14 -14.76
N ARG A 68 32.69 6.09 -14.77
CA ARG A 68 32.43 4.87 -13.96
C ARG A 68 32.33 5.20 -12.47
N GLU A 69 33.23 6.04 -11.97
CA GLU A 69 33.28 6.44 -10.56
C GLU A 69 32.06 7.30 -10.17
N GLU A 70 31.66 8.23 -11.03
CA GLU A 70 30.44 9.03 -10.81
C GLU A 70 29.18 8.17 -10.78
N ARG A 71 29.11 7.13 -11.62
CA ARG A 71 28.02 6.13 -11.60
C ARG A 71 28.00 5.33 -10.32
N GLN A 72 29.16 4.91 -9.83
CA GLN A 72 29.26 4.18 -8.56
C GLN A 72 28.82 5.07 -7.39
N ARG A 73 29.31 6.30 -7.31
CA ARG A 73 28.89 7.29 -6.29
C ARG A 73 27.39 7.57 -6.34
N ALA A 74 26.82 7.77 -7.54
CA ALA A 74 25.38 8.00 -7.69
C ALA A 74 24.53 6.78 -7.28
N GLN A 75 24.98 5.57 -7.64
CA GLN A 75 24.31 4.33 -7.22
C GLN A 75 24.34 4.15 -5.70
N GLN A 76 25.47 4.46 -5.06
CA GLN A 76 25.58 4.40 -3.61
C GLN A 76 24.65 5.43 -2.93
N ALA A 77 24.70 6.69 -3.35
CA ALA A 77 23.84 7.74 -2.82
C ALA A 77 22.34 7.40 -3.01
N SER A 78 21.95 6.88 -4.17
CA SER A 78 20.58 6.42 -4.44
C SER A 78 20.15 5.30 -3.49
N ARG A 79 21.03 4.32 -3.23
CA ARG A 79 20.75 3.22 -2.27
C ARG A 79 20.59 3.74 -0.85
N GLU A 80 21.44 4.67 -0.42
CA GLU A 80 21.38 5.29 0.90
C GLU A 80 20.07 6.09 1.08
N GLN A 81 19.74 6.95 0.12
CA GLN A 81 18.49 7.74 0.13
C GLN A 81 17.24 6.84 0.12
N LEU A 82 17.20 5.81 -0.73
CA LEU A 82 16.07 4.87 -0.77
C LEU A 82 15.95 4.07 0.53
N THR A 83 17.07 3.71 1.16
CA THR A 83 17.06 3.04 2.47
C THR A 83 16.52 3.98 3.54
N ALA A 84 16.98 5.23 3.58
CA ALA A 84 16.49 6.25 4.50
C ALA A 84 14.99 6.50 4.33
N LEU A 85 14.50 6.63 3.10
CA LEU A 85 13.08 6.78 2.80
C LEU A 85 12.25 5.57 3.25
N THR A 86 12.74 4.36 2.96
CA THR A 86 12.05 3.12 3.35
C THR A 86 11.94 3.00 4.88
N THR A 87 13.03 3.26 5.60
CA THR A 87 13.04 3.25 7.07
C THR A 87 12.13 4.33 7.65
N ALA A 88 12.14 5.54 7.08
CA ALA A 88 11.25 6.62 7.52
C ALA A 88 9.78 6.29 7.30
N TRP A 89 9.43 5.67 6.16
CA TRP A 89 8.06 5.26 5.90
C TRP A 89 7.60 4.13 6.83
N LEU A 90 8.44 3.12 7.09
CA LEU A 90 8.14 2.09 8.10
C LEU A 90 7.96 2.70 9.51
N THR A 91 8.82 3.66 9.87
CA THR A 91 8.69 4.41 11.13
C THR A 91 7.36 5.14 11.19
N ARG A 92 6.95 5.78 10.09
CA ARG A 92 5.66 6.44 10.00
C ARG A 92 4.48 5.48 10.12
N MET A 93 4.53 4.29 9.50
CA MET A 93 3.50 3.25 9.67
C MET A 93 3.37 2.81 11.15
N VAL A 94 4.48 2.82 11.90
CA VAL A 94 4.48 2.53 13.35
C VAL A 94 3.88 3.69 14.16
N THR A 95 4.22 4.94 13.86
CA THR A 95 3.92 6.09 14.75
C THR A 95 2.71 6.94 14.36
N ALA A 96 2.19 6.82 13.14
CA ALA A 96 1.02 7.58 12.69
C ALA A 96 -0.19 7.28 13.59
N ARG A 97 -0.92 8.30 14.02
CA ARG A 97 -2.24 8.14 14.67
C ARG A 97 -3.32 7.84 13.65
N HIS A 98 -3.23 8.44 12.47
CA HIS A 98 -4.22 8.26 11.40
C HIS A 98 -3.89 7.01 10.58
N GLN A 99 -4.01 5.85 11.21
CA GLN A 99 -3.52 4.58 10.67
C GLN A 99 -4.17 4.17 9.33
N LEU A 100 -5.46 4.48 9.12
CA LEU A 100 -6.13 4.20 7.85
C LEU A 100 -5.46 4.96 6.68
N THR A 101 -4.97 6.19 6.92
CA THR A 101 -4.25 6.96 5.91
C THR A 101 -3.01 6.21 5.43
N GLU A 102 -2.14 5.74 6.33
CA GLU A 102 -0.94 4.99 5.92
C GLU A 102 -1.28 3.62 5.33
N LYS A 103 -2.35 2.97 5.79
CA LYS A 103 -2.86 1.73 5.21
C LYS A 103 -3.33 1.92 3.76
N MET A 104 -3.99 3.05 3.48
CA MET A 104 -4.36 3.43 2.12
C MET A 104 -3.15 3.77 1.27
N VAL A 105 -2.15 4.52 1.79
CA VAL A 105 -0.90 4.76 1.07
C VAL A 105 -0.22 3.44 0.68
N PHE A 106 -0.19 2.46 1.59
CA PHE A 106 0.39 1.15 1.29
C PHE A 106 -0.45 0.30 0.32
N PHE A 107 -1.78 0.41 0.38
CA PHE A 107 -2.67 -0.17 -0.63
C PHE A 107 -2.39 0.43 -2.01
N TRP A 108 -2.36 1.75 -2.13
CA TRP A 108 -2.09 2.47 -3.36
C TRP A 108 -0.72 2.19 -3.94
N HIS A 109 0.30 2.06 -3.08
CA HIS A 109 1.64 1.68 -3.50
C HIS A 109 1.71 0.26 -4.10
N GLY A 110 0.78 -0.62 -3.72
CA GLY A 110 0.60 -1.92 -4.37
C GLY A 110 -0.35 -1.89 -5.57
N HIS A 111 -1.26 -0.92 -5.65
CA HIS A 111 -2.19 -0.75 -6.76
C HIS A 111 -1.52 -0.07 -7.95
N TRP A 112 -0.93 1.12 -7.76
CA TRP A 112 -0.12 1.86 -8.72
C TRP A 112 1.35 1.44 -8.64
N ALA A 113 1.58 0.13 -8.79
CA ALA A 113 2.86 -0.48 -8.48
C ALA A 113 4.00 0.18 -9.26
N THR A 114 4.87 0.88 -8.53
CA THR A 114 6.03 1.60 -9.06
C THR A 114 7.27 1.15 -8.30
N SER A 115 8.27 0.62 -9.01
CA SER A 115 9.46 0.03 -8.36
C SER A 115 10.68 0.94 -8.41
N ALA A 116 11.18 1.28 -7.23
CA ALA A 116 12.44 1.99 -7.03
C ALA A 116 13.65 1.24 -7.60
N GLN A 117 13.54 -0.06 -7.91
CA GLN A 117 14.61 -0.81 -8.58
C GLN A 117 14.93 -0.26 -9.97
N LYS A 118 13.89 0.16 -10.72
CA LYS A 118 14.04 0.82 -12.03
C LYS A 118 14.10 2.33 -11.89
N VAL A 119 13.22 2.94 -11.08
CA VAL A 119 13.16 4.41 -10.91
C VAL A 119 14.43 4.98 -10.27
N ARG A 120 14.99 4.29 -9.27
CA ARG A 120 16.26 4.64 -8.58
C ARG A 120 16.34 6.05 -7.98
N SER A 121 15.22 6.76 -7.86
CA SER A 121 15.13 8.08 -7.25
C SER A 121 14.29 8.02 -5.98
N ALA A 122 14.89 8.31 -4.83
CA ALA A 122 14.13 8.43 -3.59
C ALA A 122 13.23 9.68 -3.60
N THR A 123 13.63 10.74 -4.30
CA THR A 123 12.84 11.96 -4.45
C THR A 123 11.52 11.71 -5.17
N LEU A 124 11.54 10.99 -6.31
CA LEU A 124 10.32 10.66 -7.05
C LEU A 124 9.43 9.69 -6.27
N MET A 125 10.01 8.65 -5.68
CA MET A 125 9.25 7.70 -4.87
C MET A 125 8.59 8.37 -3.67
N ARG A 126 9.27 9.33 -3.02
CA ARG A 126 8.70 10.12 -1.92
C ARG A 126 7.54 10.98 -2.40
N ALA A 127 7.70 11.69 -3.53
CA ALA A 127 6.65 12.52 -4.10
C ALA A 127 5.38 11.69 -4.38
N GLN A 128 5.55 10.50 -4.97
CA GLN A 128 4.44 9.58 -5.22
C GLN A 128 3.74 9.11 -3.92
N LEU A 129 4.50 8.81 -2.86
CA LEU A 129 3.92 8.50 -1.54
C LEU A 129 3.10 9.67 -0.97
N GLU A 130 3.53 10.92 -1.17
CA GLU A 130 2.75 12.09 -0.76
C GLU A 130 1.49 12.27 -1.63
N THR A 131 1.56 12.02 -2.93
CA THR A 131 0.38 12.01 -3.82
C THR A 131 -0.65 10.98 -3.34
N PHE A 132 -0.23 9.76 -3.00
CA PHE A 132 -1.11 8.74 -2.41
C PHE A 132 -1.77 9.21 -1.13
N ARG A 133 -1.00 9.89 -0.26
CA ARG A 133 -1.47 10.36 1.04
C ARG A 133 -2.46 11.52 0.92
N LEU A 134 -2.22 12.44 -0.03
CA LEU A 134 -3.01 13.64 -0.22
C LEU A 134 -4.31 13.38 -0.99
N LEU A 135 -4.26 12.55 -2.04
CA LEU A 135 -5.37 12.43 -2.99
C LEU A 135 -6.06 11.07 -2.96
N GLY A 136 -5.38 10.00 -2.50
CA GLY A 136 -5.87 8.62 -2.65
C GLY A 136 -7.11 8.26 -1.83
N ARG A 137 -7.74 9.20 -1.14
CA ARG A 137 -8.90 8.96 -0.27
C ARG A 137 -10.12 9.82 -0.62
N GLY A 138 -9.94 10.81 -1.49
CA GLY A 138 -11.02 11.68 -1.97
C GLY A 138 -11.53 11.22 -3.33
N ASP A 139 -11.76 12.18 -4.22
CA ASP A 139 -12.16 11.94 -5.61
C ASP A 139 -11.08 11.17 -6.39
N PHE A 140 -11.39 9.94 -6.77
CA PHE A 140 -10.47 9.08 -7.51
C PHE A 140 -10.11 9.66 -8.89
N ALA A 141 -10.97 10.41 -9.57
CA ALA A 141 -10.64 11.01 -10.87
C ALA A 141 -9.51 12.03 -10.73
N VAL A 142 -9.59 12.90 -9.70
CA VAL A 142 -8.50 13.84 -9.36
C VAL A 142 -7.21 13.07 -9.07
N TYR A 143 -7.31 12.01 -8.28
CA TYR A 143 -6.18 11.17 -7.92
C TYR A 143 -5.55 10.46 -9.14
N ALA A 144 -6.35 9.84 -10.00
CA ALA A 144 -5.88 9.14 -11.19
C ALA A 144 -5.25 10.09 -12.22
N ARG A 145 -5.76 11.32 -12.38
CA ARG A 145 -5.12 12.37 -13.21
C ARG A 145 -3.77 12.80 -12.65
N ALA A 146 -3.61 12.82 -11.33
CA ALA A 146 -2.30 13.07 -10.71
C ALA A 146 -1.35 11.89 -10.96
N MET A 147 -1.84 10.66 -10.83
CA MET A 147 -1.04 9.44 -11.01
C MET A 147 -0.59 9.20 -12.45
N VAL A 148 -1.44 9.40 -13.45
CA VAL A 148 -1.07 9.20 -14.87
C VAL A 148 0.06 10.14 -15.31
N ARG A 149 0.22 11.28 -14.59
CA ARG A 149 1.29 12.26 -14.79
C ARG A 149 2.43 12.15 -13.76
N ASP A 150 2.38 11.17 -12.87
CA ASP A 150 3.39 11.00 -11.83
C ASP A 150 4.75 10.63 -12.47
N PRO A 151 5.84 11.36 -12.17
CA PRO A 151 7.13 11.11 -12.80
C PRO A 151 7.69 9.70 -12.53
N ALA A 152 7.45 9.14 -11.33
CA ALA A 152 7.93 7.81 -11.00
C ALA A 152 7.20 6.75 -11.84
N LEU A 153 5.87 6.88 -11.98
CA LEU A 153 5.05 5.98 -12.80
C LEU A 153 5.38 6.09 -14.28
N ILE A 154 5.51 7.32 -14.81
CA ILE A 154 5.94 7.56 -16.19
C ILE A 154 7.28 6.86 -16.45
N PHE A 155 8.27 7.01 -15.57
CA PHE A 155 9.57 6.35 -15.74
C PHE A 155 9.46 4.83 -15.65
N TRP A 156 8.68 4.33 -14.68
CA TRP A 156 8.49 2.91 -14.44
C TRP A 156 7.89 2.19 -15.64
N LEU A 157 6.95 2.82 -16.33
CA LEU A 157 6.25 2.24 -17.47
C LEU A 157 6.78 2.69 -18.84
N ASP A 158 7.96 3.33 -18.86
CA ASP A 158 8.61 3.85 -20.07
C ASP A 158 7.76 4.89 -20.84
N GLY A 159 6.87 5.60 -20.14
CA GLY A 159 6.01 6.65 -20.69
C GLY A 159 6.80 7.83 -21.26
N GLN A 160 7.99 8.12 -20.73
CA GLN A 160 8.91 9.14 -21.27
C GLN A 160 9.39 8.83 -22.70
N ARG A 161 9.28 7.57 -23.13
CA ARG A 161 9.60 7.13 -24.50
C ARG A 161 8.38 7.17 -25.43
N ASN A 162 7.18 7.41 -24.91
CA ASN A 162 5.95 7.42 -25.67
C ASN A 162 5.84 8.70 -26.53
N THR A 163 5.86 8.54 -27.86
CA THR A 163 5.81 9.67 -28.81
C THR A 163 4.84 9.40 -29.94
N ARG A 164 4.37 10.45 -30.62
CA ARG A 164 3.56 10.34 -31.83
C ARG A 164 4.17 9.44 -32.92
N LYS A 165 5.51 9.37 -33.00
CA LYS A 165 6.23 8.56 -34.00
C LYS A 165 6.40 7.10 -33.56
N ALA A 166 6.40 6.86 -32.26
CA ALA A 166 6.55 5.53 -31.66
C ALA A 166 5.67 5.47 -30.40
N PRO A 167 4.36 5.25 -30.55
CA PRO A 167 3.47 5.06 -29.42
C PRO A 167 3.88 3.83 -28.60
N ASN A 168 3.95 3.99 -27.27
CA ASN A 168 4.24 2.93 -26.33
C ASN A 168 2.97 2.61 -25.53
N GLU A 169 2.49 1.38 -25.68
CA GLU A 169 1.23 0.91 -25.10
C GLU A 169 1.29 0.60 -23.61
N ASN A 170 2.49 0.47 -23.03
CA ASN A 170 2.65 -0.08 -21.68
C ASN A 170 1.84 0.68 -20.63
N LEU A 171 2.04 2.00 -20.48
CA LEU A 171 1.26 2.80 -19.52
C LEU A 171 -0.25 2.80 -19.84
N ALA A 172 -0.64 2.80 -21.12
CA ALA A 172 -2.05 2.78 -21.50
C ALA A 172 -2.72 1.45 -21.11
N ARG A 173 -2.04 0.33 -21.36
CA ARG A 173 -2.51 -1.00 -20.99
C ARG A 173 -2.64 -1.13 -19.49
N GLU A 174 -1.61 -0.76 -18.72
CA GLU A 174 -1.68 -0.84 -17.25
C GLU A 174 -2.76 0.09 -16.68
N LEU A 175 -2.93 1.29 -17.25
CA LEU A 175 -3.97 2.22 -16.82
C LEU A 175 -5.36 1.61 -16.96
N MET A 176 -5.66 0.97 -18.09
CA MET A 176 -6.95 0.31 -18.32
C MET A 176 -7.07 -1.00 -17.52
N GLU A 177 -6.07 -1.86 -17.57
CA GLU A 177 -6.11 -3.21 -17.01
C GLU A 177 -5.98 -3.23 -15.48
N LEU A 178 -4.93 -2.61 -14.95
CA LEU A 178 -4.52 -2.82 -13.56
C LEU A 178 -4.90 -1.67 -12.64
N PHE A 179 -5.21 -0.49 -13.19
CA PHE A 179 -5.46 0.70 -12.39
C PHE A 179 -6.89 1.24 -12.45
N THR A 180 -7.67 0.95 -13.51
CA THR A 180 -9.02 1.54 -13.65
C THR A 180 -10.14 0.54 -13.96
N LEU A 181 -10.04 -0.31 -14.98
CA LEU A 181 -11.19 -1.08 -15.48
C LEU A 181 -11.14 -2.56 -15.14
N GLY A 182 -9.95 -3.16 -15.07
CA GLY A 182 -9.81 -4.61 -15.04
C GLY A 182 -9.81 -5.24 -16.43
N ILE A 183 -9.43 -6.52 -16.48
CA ILE A 183 -9.40 -7.31 -17.72
C ILE A 183 -10.82 -7.48 -18.28
N GLY A 184 -10.95 -7.37 -19.61
CA GLY A 184 -12.20 -7.67 -20.33
C GLY A 184 -13.12 -6.47 -20.56
N ALA A 185 -12.79 -5.31 -20.02
CA ALA A 185 -13.57 -4.06 -20.19
C ALA A 185 -13.09 -3.18 -21.36
N TYR A 186 -12.10 -3.63 -22.14
CA TYR A 186 -11.53 -2.90 -23.27
C TYR A 186 -10.91 -3.86 -24.28
N GLY A 187 -10.71 -3.39 -25.51
CA GLY A 187 -10.03 -4.12 -26.57
C GLY A 187 -8.62 -3.60 -26.88
N GLU A 188 -7.89 -4.34 -27.72
CA GLU A 188 -6.55 -3.97 -28.16
C GLU A 188 -6.53 -2.62 -28.94
N ALA A 189 -7.60 -2.31 -29.66
CA ALA A 189 -7.75 -1.03 -30.35
C ALA A 189 -7.80 0.14 -29.36
N ASP A 190 -8.46 -0.03 -28.22
CA ASP A 190 -8.56 0.99 -27.18
C ASP A 190 -7.18 1.25 -26.56
N VAL A 191 -6.40 0.20 -26.28
CA VAL A 191 -5.03 0.32 -25.77
C VAL A 191 -4.17 1.15 -26.71
N LYS A 192 -4.23 0.88 -28.02
CA LYS A 192 -3.47 1.64 -29.03
C LYS A 192 -3.89 3.10 -29.12
N ALA A 193 -5.19 3.37 -29.02
CA ALA A 193 -5.70 4.74 -29.04
C ALA A 193 -5.37 5.50 -27.75
N ALA A 194 -5.49 4.85 -26.59
CA ALA A 194 -5.07 5.37 -25.29
C ALA A 194 -3.55 5.63 -25.25
N ALA A 195 -2.73 4.76 -25.85
CA ALA A 195 -1.29 4.97 -25.98
C ALA A 195 -0.97 6.27 -26.71
N LYS A 196 -1.73 6.60 -27.76
CA LYS A 196 -1.62 7.88 -28.47
C LYS A 196 -2.02 9.06 -27.58
N ALA A 197 -3.09 8.94 -26.80
CA ALA A 197 -3.51 9.98 -25.84
C ALA A 197 -2.46 10.27 -24.77
N LEU A 198 -1.64 9.28 -24.41
CA LEU A 198 -0.56 9.41 -23.43
C LEU A 198 0.80 9.84 -24.03
N THR A 199 0.89 10.07 -25.35
CA THR A 199 2.14 10.54 -25.97
C THR A 199 2.49 11.96 -25.53
N GLY A 200 3.78 12.29 -25.55
CA GLY A 200 4.25 13.67 -25.30
C GLY A 200 4.69 13.95 -23.88
N TRP A 201 4.33 13.11 -22.91
CA TRP A 201 4.84 13.19 -21.54
C TRP A 201 6.31 12.74 -21.46
N THR A 202 7.13 13.49 -20.74
CA THR A 202 8.52 13.19 -20.43
C THR A 202 8.84 13.61 -19.00
N ILE A 203 10.06 13.33 -18.55
CA ILE A 203 10.55 13.76 -17.24
C ILE A 203 11.67 14.75 -17.49
N ASP A 204 11.54 15.94 -16.92
CA ASP A 204 12.60 16.93 -16.93
C ASP A 204 13.79 16.40 -16.14
N ARG A 205 14.96 16.33 -16.79
CA ARG A 205 16.15 15.76 -16.14
C ARG A 205 16.75 16.70 -15.11
N GLY A 206 16.45 18.00 -15.13
CA GLY A 206 16.96 18.98 -14.16
C GLY A 206 16.14 18.98 -12.88
N SER A 207 14.81 19.04 -12.99
CA SER A 207 13.90 19.12 -11.84
C SER A 207 13.35 17.77 -11.37
N GLY A 208 13.38 16.73 -12.22
CA GLY A 208 12.69 15.46 -11.99
C GLY A 208 11.16 15.55 -12.14
N SER A 209 10.62 16.69 -12.59
CA SER A 209 9.18 16.86 -12.78
C SER A 209 8.68 16.28 -14.10
N ALA A 210 7.41 15.89 -14.16
CA ALA A 210 6.77 15.55 -15.42
C ALA A 210 6.65 16.81 -16.29
N ARG A 211 6.83 16.64 -17.60
CA ARG A 211 6.76 17.72 -18.58
C ARG A 211 6.06 17.22 -19.83
N PHE A 212 5.09 17.98 -20.31
CA PHE A 212 4.43 17.71 -21.59
C PHE A 212 5.17 18.43 -22.73
N VAL A 213 5.37 17.73 -23.85
CA VAL A 213 6.02 18.27 -25.05
C VAL A 213 5.09 18.08 -26.24
N ALA A 214 4.41 19.15 -26.65
CA ALA A 214 3.38 19.14 -27.69
C ALA A 214 3.83 18.47 -29.00
N ASN A 215 5.03 18.80 -29.49
CA ASN A 215 5.57 18.19 -30.73
C ASN A 215 5.75 16.66 -30.68
N ARG A 216 5.75 16.06 -29.48
CA ARG A 216 5.80 14.61 -29.28
C ARG A 216 4.41 14.00 -29.09
N HIS A 217 3.36 14.79 -28.93
CA HIS A 217 2.00 14.33 -28.77
C HIS A 217 1.35 14.00 -30.13
N ALA A 218 0.53 12.96 -30.15
CA ALA A 218 -0.27 12.56 -31.30
C ALA A 218 -1.61 13.29 -31.22
N GLU A 219 -1.69 14.44 -31.88
CA GLU A 219 -2.92 15.22 -32.00
C GLU A 219 -3.96 14.52 -32.90
N GLY A 220 -5.21 14.95 -32.79
CA GLY A 220 -6.33 14.48 -33.61
C GLY A 220 -7.19 13.42 -32.93
N GLY A 221 -8.32 13.12 -33.57
CA GLY A 221 -9.34 12.21 -33.03
C GLY A 221 -8.80 10.80 -32.76
N LYS A 222 -9.01 10.32 -31.54
CA LYS A 222 -8.70 8.97 -31.07
C LYS A 222 -10.02 8.35 -30.59
N THR A 223 -10.29 7.10 -30.98
CA THR A 223 -11.46 6.36 -30.51
C THR A 223 -11.05 5.44 -29.38
N VAL A 224 -11.59 5.67 -28.18
CA VAL A 224 -11.35 4.86 -26.97
C VAL A 224 -12.70 4.53 -26.36
N LEU A 225 -12.99 3.25 -26.14
CA LEU A 225 -14.26 2.73 -25.59
C LEU A 225 -15.49 3.30 -26.32
N GLY A 226 -15.40 3.36 -27.66
CA GLY A 226 -16.45 3.89 -28.52
C GLY A 226 -16.57 5.42 -28.57
N VAL A 227 -15.85 6.16 -27.73
CA VAL A 227 -15.86 7.63 -27.73
C VAL A 227 -14.72 8.15 -28.60
N THR A 228 -15.03 9.03 -29.56
CA THR A 228 -14.02 9.66 -30.43
C THR A 228 -13.85 11.13 -30.08
N ARG A 229 -12.65 11.52 -29.66
CA ARG A 229 -12.24 12.92 -29.45
C ARG A 229 -10.72 13.04 -29.45
N ASP A 230 -10.20 14.26 -29.41
CA ASP A 230 -8.77 14.50 -29.23
C ASP A 230 -8.39 14.31 -27.76
N PHE A 231 -8.17 13.05 -27.36
CA PHE A 231 -7.81 12.72 -25.97
C PHE A 231 -6.38 13.15 -25.64
N ASP A 232 -6.24 13.73 -24.45
CA ASP A 232 -5.01 13.85 -23.68
C ASP A 232 -5.01 12.89 -22.47
N ALA A 233 -4.02 13.01 -21.58
CA ALA A 233 -3.92 12.13 -20.41
C ALA A 233 -5.08 12.30 -19.41
N ASP A 234 -5.54 13.53 -19.19
CA ASP A 234 -6.57 13.83 -18.19
C ASP A 234 -7.95 13.40 -18.69
N SER A 235 -8.28 13.78 -19.92
CA SER A 235 -9.53 13.38 -20.56
C SER A 235 -9.60 11.86 -20.79
N LEU A 236 -8.48 11.17 -21.03
CA LEU A 236 -8.46 9.72 -21.05
C LEU A 236 -8.83 9.15 -19.68
N VAL A 237 -8.21 9.62 -18.60
CA VAL A 237 -8.55 9.19 -17.24
C VAL A 237 -10.02 9.43 -16.94
N ASP A 238 -10.57 10.59 -17.30
CA ASP A 238 -11.99 10.91 -17.08
C ASP A 238 -12.92 9.93 -17.77
N LEU A 239 -12.59 9.52 -19.01
CA LEU A 239 -13.35 8.48 -19.72
C LEU A 239 -13.28 7.14 -18.99
N LEU A 240 -12.08 6.72 -18.55
CA LEU A 240 -11.90 5.43 -17.89
C LEU A 240 -12.61 5.38 -16.53
N VAL A 241 -12.56 6.46 -15.76
CA VAL A 241 -13.23 6.54 -14.45
C VAL A 241 -14.75 6.60 -14.61
N ALA A 242 -15.26 7.22 -15.66
CA ALA A 242 -16.69 7.26 -15.97
C ALA A 242 -17.25 5.92 -16.52
N HIS A 243 -16.38 4.97 -16.88
CA HIS A 243 -16.81 3.68 -17.42
C HIS A 243 -17.48 2.81 -16.35
N GLU A 244 -18.55 2.09 -16.71
CA GLU A 244 -19.37 1.31 -15.75
C GLU A 244 -18.61 0.20 -15.00
N ALA A 245 -17.51 -0.27 -15.59
CA ALA A 245 -16.65 -1.28 -14.98
C ALA A 245 -15.80 -0.70 -13.83
N HIS A 246 -15.47 0.59 -13.86
CA HIS A 246 -14.49 1.18 -12.96
C HIS A 246 -14.91 1.13 -11.47
N PRO A 247 -16.12 1.56 -11.08
CA PRO A 247 -16.54 1.48 -9.68
C PRO A 247 -16.52 0.04 -9.14
N ARG A 248 -16.93 -0.93 -9.97
CA ARG A 248 -16.95 -2.36 -9.62
C ARG A 248 -15.53 -2.91 -9.44
N PHE A 249 -14.63 -2.53 -10.33
CA PHE A 249 -13.22 -2.88 -10.26
C PHE A 249 -12.58 -2.35 -8.97
N LEU A 250 -12.77 -1.05 -8.66
CA LEU A 250 -12.20 -0.46 -7.45
C LEU A 250 -12.78 -1.09 -6.18
N ALA A 251 -14.10 -1.34 -6.16
CA ALA A 251 -14.76 -2.02 -5.04
C ALA A 251 -14.16 -3.41 -4.79
N ALA A 252 -13.94 -4.20 -5.85
CA ALA A 252 -13.30 -5.50 -5.74
C ALA A 252 -11.86 -5.40 -5.20
N ARG A 253 -11.07 -4.41 -5.63
CA ARG A 253 -9.69 -4.19 -5.14
C ARG A 253 -9.65 -3.82 -3.67
N LEU A 254 -10.57 -2.96 -3.21
CA LEU A 254 -10.66 -2.57 -1.80
C LEU A 254 -11.20 -3.72 -0.94
N TRP A 255 -12.21 -4.44 -1.41
CA TRP A 255 -12.72 -5.65 -0.74
C TRP A 255 -11.61 -6.69 -0.56
N HIS A 256 -10.85 -6.99 -1.61
CA HIS A 256 -9.73 -7.92 -1.57
C HIS A 256 -8.66 -7.52 -0.53
N ARG A 257 -8.45 -6.21 -0.35
CA ARG A 257 -7.46 -5.70 0.59
C ARG A 257 -7.94 -5.70 2.03
N PHE A 258 -9.19 -5.29 2.26
CA PHE A 258 -9.68 -4.93 3.59
C PHE A 258 -10.74 -5.87 4.12
N GLY A 259 -11.55 -6.49 3.27
CA GLY A 259 -12.61 -7.42 3.66
C GLY A 259 -12.15 -8.88 3.63
N SER A 260 -12.07 -9.45 2.43
CA SER A 260 -11.86 -10.89 2.20
C SER A 260 -11.14 -11.17 0.88
N VAL A 261 -10.45 -12.31 0.78
CA VAL A 261 -9.91 -12.87 -0.47
C VAL A 261 -10.99 -13.51 -1.35
N GLU A 262 -12.18 -13.76 -0.81
CA GLU A 262 -13.33 -14.21 -1.57
C GLU A 262 -13.91 -13.06 -2.41
N ALA A 263 -14.59 -13.40 -3.49
CA ALA A 263 -15.25 -12.41 -4.34
C ALA A 263 -16.24 -11.56 -3.53
N VAL A 264 -16.30 -10.26 -3.85
CA VAL A 264 -17.25 -9.34 -3.22
C VAL A 264 -18.69 -9.79 -3.53
N PRO A 265 -19.54 -10.02 -2.52
CA PRO A 265 -20.95 -10.33 -2.76
C PRO A 265 -21.66 -9.20 -3.50
N ASP A 266 -22.60 -9.53 -4.39
CA ASP A 266 -23.25 -8.54 -5.26
C ASP A 266 -23.88 -7.38 -4.47
N ALA A 267 -24.63 -7.67 -3.40
CA ALA A 267 -25.24 -6.65 -2.56
C ALA A 267 -24.20 -5.72 -1.89
N THR A 268 -23.08 -6.27 -1.40
CA THR A 268 -21.98 -5.50 -0.82
C THR A 268 -21.31 -4.63 -1.89
N ARG A 269 -21.05 -5.19 -3.09
CA ARG A 269 -20.49 -4.44 -4.22
C ARG A 269 -21.40 -3.28 -4.62
N ASP A 270 -22.69 -3.53 -4.76
CA ASP A 270 -23.64 -2.52 -5.21
C ASP A 270 -23.77 -1.38 -4.18
N ARG A 271 -23.72 -1.68 -2.87
CA ARG A 271 -23.59 -0.67 -1.81
C ARG A 271 -22.32 0.16 -1.91
N MET A 272 -21.17 -0.49 -2.13
CA MET A 272 -19.88 0.18 -2.30
C MET A 272 -19.87 1.10 -3.53
N VAL A 273 -20.40 0.62 -4.66
CA VAL A 273 -20.52 1.39 -5.91
C VAL A 273 -21.46 2.57 -5.74
N ALA A 274 -22.61 2.38 -5.08
CA ALA A 274 -23.54 3.47 -4.80
C ALA A 274 -22.91 4.55 -3.90
N ALA A 275 -22.13 4.15 -2.87
CA ALA A 275 -21.44 5.08 -1.99
C ALA A 275 -20.32 5.85 -2.69
N TYR A 276 -19.61 5.22 -3.63
CA TYR A 276 -18.61 5.88 -4.47
C TYR A 276 -19.23 6.99 -5.33
N GLY A 277 -20.37 6.67 -5.95
CA GLY A 277 -21.23 7.61 -6.67
C GLY A 277 -20.52 8.42 -7.77
N ALA A 278 -21.19 9.48 -8.22
CA ALA A 278 -20.64 10.38 -9.25
C ALA A 278 -19.48 11.26 -8.74
N GLY A 279 -19.29 11.33 -7.41
CA GLY A 279 -18.17 12.06 -6.79
C GLY A 279 -16.88 11.24 -6.71
N HIS A 280 -16.92 9.96 -7.09
CA HIS A 280 -15.78 9.05 -7.03
C HIS A 280 -15.12 9.01 -5.63
N ASP A 281 -15.94 9.06 -4.57
CA ASP A 281 -15.47 9.22 -3.20
C ASP A 281 -14.99 7.87 -2.63
N VAL A 282 -13.66 7.71 -2.55
CA VAL A 282 -13.02 6.49 -2.01
C VAL A 282 -13.35 6.29 -0.54
N ASP A 283 -13.40 7.36 0.25
CA ASP A 283 -13.69 7.30 1.68
C ASP A 283 -15.15 6.89 1.95
N ALA A 284 -16.09 7.33 1.12
CA ALA A 284 -17.47 6.85 1.15
C ALA A 284 -17.55 5.36 0.80
N MET A 285 -16.81 4.90 -0.23
CA MET A 285 -16.74 3.48 -0.58
C MET A 285 -16.16 2.61 0.55
N LEU A 286 -15.09 3.09 1.21
CA LEU A 286 -14.50 2.43 2.39
C LEU A 286 -15.49 2.37 3.56
N THR A 287 -16.26 3.45 3.78
CA THR A 287 -17.28 3.50 4.82
C THR A 287 -18.35 2.43 4.56
N ALA A 288 -18.82 2.29 3.31
CA ALA A 288 -19.76 1.24 2.93
C ALA A 288 -19.19 -0.16 3.15
N LEU A 289 -17.92 -0.40 2.81
CA LEU A 289 -17.24 -1.67 3.04
C LEU A 289 -17.19 -2.02 4.54
N PHE A 290 -16.70 -1.10 5.38
CA PHE A 290 -16.47 -1.37 6.81
C PHE A 290 -17.75 -1.46 7.65
N THR A 291 -18.87 -0.98 7.10
CA THR A 291 -20.20 -1.04 7.75
C THR A 291 -21.12 -2.07 7.08
N ASP A 292 -20.57 -2.97 6.25
CA ASP A 292 -21.33 -4.05 5.65
C ASP A 292 -21.39 -5.29 6.55
N ASP A 293 -22.54 -5.96 6.60
CA ASP A 293 -22.70 -7.17 7.41
C ASP A 293 -21.77 -8.30 6.95
N ARG A 294 -21.46 -8.38 5.65
CA ARG A 294 -20.51 -9.38 5.13
C ARG A 294 -19.10 -9.13 5.63
N PHE A 295 -18.72 -7.86 5.83
CA PHE A 295 -17.43 -7.53 6.44
C PHE A 295 -17.34 -8.07 7.87
N ALA A 296 -18.40 -7.93 8.67
CA ALA A 296 -18.43 -8.44 10.04
C ALA A 296 -18.19 -9.97 10.14
N THR A 297 -18.61 -10.71 9.10
CA THR A 297 -18.46 -12.17 9.01
C THR A 297 -17.15 -12.65 8.37
N ALA A 298 -16.36 -11.77 7.75
CA ALA A 298 -15.14 -12.11 6.99
C ALA A 298 -13.88 -12.31 7.88
N ARG A 299 -14.04 -12.87 9.08
CA ARG A 299 -12.97 -13.01 10.08
C ARG A 299 -12.05 -14.19 9.75
N GLY A 300 -10.74 -14.02 9.99
CA GLY A 300 -9.77 -15.11 9.86
C GLY A 300 -9.48 -15.57 8.42
N GLN A 301 -9.81 -14.75 7.42
CA GLN A 301 -9.64 -15.09 6.01
C GLN A 301 -8.40 -14.46 5.35
N LEU A 302 -7.84 -13.37 5.90
CA LEU A 302 -6.71 -12.69 5.27
C LEU A 302 -5.40 -13.02 5.98
N VAL A 303 -4.44 -13.49 5.19
CA VAL A 303 -3.05 -13.60 5.62
C VAL A 303 -2.44 -12.19 5.68
N LYS A 304 -1.93 -11.79 6.85
CA LYS A 304 -1.21 -10.52 7.03
C LYS A 304 -0.01 -10.47 6.09
N GLN A 305 0.13 -9.36 5.37
CA GLN A 305 1.31 -9.15 4.55
C GLN A 305 2.55 -8.97 5.44
N PRO A 306 3.76 -9.34 4.98
CA PRO A 306 4.98 -9.24 5.79
C PRO A 306 5.20 -7.87 6.47
N ILE A 307 4.88 -6.76 5.79
CA ILE A 307 4.96 -5.42 6.37
C ILE A 307 3.92 -5.21 7.47
N GLU A 308 2.67 -5.60 7.24
CA GLU A 308 1.60 -5.46 8.23
C GLU A 308 1.88 -6.28 9.49
N TRP A 309 2.38 -7.50 9.30
CA TRP A 309 2.81 -8.38 10.37
C TRP A 309 3.93 -7.75 11.22
N ALA A 310 4.98 -7.23 10.57
CA ALA A 310 6.13 -6.66 11.25
C ALA A 310 5.79 -5.34 11.97
N VAL A 311 5.13 -4.40 11.27
CA VAL A 311 4.72 -3.11 11.83
C VAL A 311 3.72 -3.33 12.97
N GLY A 312 2.76 -4.22 12.80
CA GLY A 312 1.79 -4.56 13.85
C GLY A 312 2.47 -5.11 15.11
N ALA A 313 3.45 -5.99 14.95
CA ALA A 313 4.18 -6.54 16.09
C ALA A 313 4.92 -5.45 16.88
N ILE A 314 5.56 -4.51 16.17
CA ILE A 314 6.30 -3.40 16.77
C ILE A 314 5.36 -2.49 17.57
N ARG A 315 4.21 -2.15 16.98
CA ARG A 315 3.19 -1.30 17.62
C ARG A 315 2.60 -1.97 18.86
N GLN A 316 2.16 -3.21 18.72
CA GLN A 316 1.50 -3.97 19.79
C GLN A 316 2.42 -4.26 20.98
N LEU A 317 3.71 -4.47 20.72
CA LEU A 317 4.72 -4.68 21.77
C LEU A 317 5.25 -3.37 22.36
N GLY A 318 4.80 -2.21 21.88
CA GLY A 318 5.25 -0.91 22.37
C GLY A 318 6.75 -0.67 22.13
N ILE A 319 7.32 -1.27 21.08
CA ILE A 319 8.74 -1.07 20.74
C ILE A 319 8.90 0.39 20.26
N PRO A 320 9.81 1.17 20.87
CA PRO A 320 9.95 2.58 20.53
C PRO A 320 10.43 2.74 19.09
N ALA A 321 9.85 3.70 18.37
CA ALA A 321 10.18 3.99 16.98
C ALA A 321 11.66 4.35 16.76
N SER A 322 12.37 4.83 17.79
CA SER A 322 13.81 5.07 17.75
C SER A 322 14.61 3.78 17.47
N ALA A 323 14.12 2.60 17.87
CA ALA A 323 14.76 1.32 17.58
C ALA A 323 14.85 1.02 16.07
N LEU A 324 13.93 1.57 15.27
CA LEU A 324 13.92 1.44 13.80
C LEU A 324 15.09 2.18 13.12
N ARG A 325 15.74 3.12 13.81
CA ARG A 325 16.91 3.83 13.28
C ARG A 325 18.22 3.04 13.43
N GLY A 326 18.21 1.95 14.21
CA GLY A 326 19.39 1.14 14.50
C GLY A 326 19.32 -0.27 13.91
N LYS A 327 19.94 -1.23 14.62
CA LYS A 327 20.06 -2.64 14.21
C LYS A 327 18.70 -3.28 13.88
N LEU A 328 17.66 -2.98 14.66
CA LEU A 328 16.32 -3.54 14.44
C LEU A 328 15.74 -3.09 13.10
N GLY A 329 15.92 -1.82 12.71
CA GLY A 329 15.49 -1.33 11.39
C GLY A 329 16.09 -2.13 10.24
N GLN A 330 17.42 -2.36 10.30
CA GLN A 330 18.10 -3.17 9.29
C GLN A 330 17.61 -4.63 9.28
N GLN A 331 17.35 -5.20 10.46
CA GLN A 331 16.79 -6.54 10.62
C GLN A 331 15.39 -6.66 10.00
N ILE A 332 14.52 -5.67 10.22
CA ILE A 332 13.19 -5.61 9.62
C ILE A 332 13.31 -5.54 8.10
N LEU A 333 14.11 -4.61 7.56
CA LEU A 333 14.31 -4.48 6.10
C LEU A 333 14.81 -5.78 5.47
N ASN A 334 15.74 -6.48 6.13
CA ASN A 334 16.25 -7.76 5.66
C ASN A 334 15.19 -8.87 5.74
N GLY A 335 14.44 -8.93 6.84
CA GLY A 335 13.40 -9.95 7.05
C GLY A 335 12.23 -9.80 6.08
N VAL A 336 11.71 -8.58 5.89
CA VAL A 336 10.59 -8.33 4.96
C VAL A 336 11.02 -8.50 3.50
N ARG A 337 12.28 -8.18 3.17
CA ARG A 337 12.88 -8.54 1.86
C ARG A 337 12.95 -10.05 1.67
N ALA A 338 13.39 -10.79 2.69
CA ALA A 338 13.46 -12.26 2.63
C ALA A 338 12.07 -12.91 2.51
N MET A 339 11.02 -12.24 2.99
CA MET A 339 9.62 -12.64 2.77
C MET A 339 9.04 -12.14 1.44
N GLY A 340 9.80 -11.40 0.63
CA GLY A 340 9.39 -10.92 -0.69
C GLY A 340 8.68 -9.57 -0.73
N GLN A 341 8.59 -8.84 0.38
CA GLN A 341 7.86 -7.57 0.47
C GLN A 341 8.72 -6.44 1.05
N LEU A 342 9.68 -5.95 0.27
CA LEU A 342 10.43 -4.73 0.62
C LEU A 342 9.66 -3.49 0.11
N PRO A 343 9.33 -2.49 0.96
CA PRO A 343 8.60 -1.31 0.51
C PRO A 343 9.35 -0.57 -0.60
N LEU A 344 8.62 0.19 -1.43
CA LEU A 344 9.14 0.87 -2.63
C LEU A 344 9.63 -0.08 -3.74
N ARG A 345 9.52 -1.40 -3.57
CA ARG A 345 9.99 -2.40 -4.56
C ARG A 345 8.96 -3.48 -4.84
N PRO A 346 7.77 -3.12 -5.37
CA PRO A 346 6.89 -4.13 -5.94
C PRO A 346 7.64 -4.93 -7.03
N PRO A 347 7.41 -6.25 -7.12
CA PRO A 347 8.13 -7.13 -8.05
C PRO A 347 7.67 -6.97 -9.52
N SER A 348 6.46 -6.48 -9.76
CA SER A 348 5.92 -6.24 -11.10
C SER A 348 4.91 -5.07 -11.10
N VAL A 349 4.39 -4.74 -12.28
CA VAL A 349 3.30 -3.77 -12.49
C VAL A 349 1.99 -4.17 -11.79
N GLY A 350 1.80 -5.48 -11.52
CA GLY A 350 0.68 -6.01 -10.74
C GLY A 350 0.84 -5.87 -9.21
N GLY A 351 1.95 -5.31 -8.73
CA GLY A 351 2.22 -5.16 -7.31
C GLY A 351 2.72 -6.44 -6.65
N TRP A 352 2.39 -6.62 -5.36
CA TRP A 352 2.78 -7.79 -4.59
C TRP A 352 1.73 -8.90 -4.64
N PRO A 353 2.14 -10.17 -4.44
CA PRO A 353 1.18 -11.26 -4.28
C PRO A 353 0.33 -11.07 -3.02
N SER A 354 -0.69 -11.93 -2.85
CA SER A 354 -1.58 -11.87 -1.68
C SER A 354 -1.90 -13.28 -1.16
N GLY A 355 -2.52 -13.34 0.02
CA GLY A 355 -2.98 -14.60 0.61
C GLY A 355 -1.86 -15.59 0.90
N THR A 356 -2.05 -16.85 0.49
CA THR A 356 -1.17 -17.98 0.82
C THR A 356 0.23 -17.89 0.23
N ALA A 357 0.46 -16.99 -0.74
CA ALA A 357 1.81 -16.69 -1.24
C ALA A 357 2.76 -16.22 -0.13
N TRP A 358 2.24 -15.71 0.99
CA TRP A 358 3.02 -15.31 2.16
C TRP A 358 3.32 -16.45 3.15
N LEU A 359 2.82 -17.67 2.89
CA LEU A 359 2.90 -18.85 3.77
C LEU A 359 3.86 -19.93 3.26
N THR A 360 4.84 -19.56 2.41
CA THR A 360 5.88 -20.50 1.96
C THR A 360 6.84 -20.87 3.09
N THR A 361 7.52 -22.02 2.97
CA THR A 361 8.55 -22.45 3.93
C THR A 361 9.65 -21.41 4.12
N SER A 362 10.11 -20.78 3.03
CA SER A 362 11.13 -19.72 3.08
C SER A 362 10.64 -18.46 3.79
N SER A 363 9.39 -18.05 3.53
CA SER A 363 8.75 -16.94 4.23
C SER A 363 8.60 -17.23 5.72
N LEU A 364 8.17 -18.44 6.10
CA LEU A 364 8.02 -18.84 7.51
C LEU A 364 9.37 -18.83 8.24
N GLN A 365 10.44 -19.33 7.63
CA GLN A 365 11.79 -19.27 8.21
C GLN A 365 12.29 -17.83 8.37
N ALA A 366 12.04 -16.96 7.38
CA ALA A 366 12.36 -15.54 7.49
C ALA A 366 11.54 -14.85 8.61
N ARG A 367 10.25 -15.15 8.70
CA ARG A 367 9.35 -14.64 9.73
C ARG A 367 9.78 -15.08 11.12
N MET A 368 10.16 -16.35 11.30
CA MET A 368 10.66 -16.87 12.58
C MET A 368 11.94 -16.17 13.05
N ARG A 369 12.90 -15.95 12.13
CA ARG A 369 14.13 -15.20 12.45
C ARG A 369 13.82 -13.76 12.86
N LEU A 370 12.95 -13.07 12.11
CA LEU A 370 12.58 -11.69 12.43
C LEU A 370 11.74 -11.61 13.72
N ALA A 371 10.85 -12.58 13.96
CA ALA A 371 10.06 -12.67 15.19
C ALA A 371 10.96 -12.78 16.43
N ALA A 372 12.01 -13.61 16.36
CA ALA A 372 12.99 -13.71 17.44
C ALA A 372 13.75 -12.41 17.68
N GLN A 373 14.09 -11.68 16.61
CA GLN A 373 14.76 -10.38 16.70
C GLN A 373 13.86 -9.30 17.32
N ILE A 374 12.58 -9.28 16.95
CA ILE A 374 11.55 -8.41 17.56
C ILE A 374 11.35 -8.77 19.03
N ALA A 375 11.21 -10.07 19.34
CA ALA A 375 11.00 -10.55 20.70
C ALA A 375 12.19 -10.23 21.63
N ALA A 376 13.41 -10.20 21.11
CA ALA A 376 14.61 -9.88 21.89
C ALA A 376 14.67 -8.42 22.37
N VAL A 377 13.95 -7.50 21.71
CA VAL A 377 13.96 -6.06 22.03
C VAL A 377 12.60 -5.56 22.54
N ALA A 378 11.62 -6.45 22.69
CA ALA A 378 10.32 -6.13 23.25
C ALA A 378 10.47 -5.72 24.74
N PRO A 379 10.00 -4.51 25.16
CA PRO A 379 10.21 -4.01 26.51
C PRO A 379 9.65 -4.92 27.61
N GLN A 380 8.48 -5.54 27.37
CA GLN A 380 7.80 -6.41 28.32
C GLN A 380 7.18 -7.62 27.61
N PRO A 381 7.86 -8.79 27.56
CA PRO A 381 7.22 -10.00 27.04
C PRO A 381 6.18 -10.50 28.04
N ALA A 382 4.93 -10.67 27.60
CA ALA A 382 3.85 -11.19 28.44
C ALA A 382 4.24 -12.56 29.02
N LYS A 383 4.09 -12.71 30.34
CA LYS A 383 4.41 -13.96 31.07
C LYS A 383 3.27 -14.97 31.04
N ASP A 384 2.07 -14.49 30.68
CA ASP A 384 0.84 -15.26 30.59
C ASP A 384 0.35 -15.33 29.13
N ILE A 385 -0.25 -16.47 28.76
CA ILE A 385 -0.69 -16.77 27.39
C ILE A 385 -1.92 -15.94 27.02
N ASP A 386 -2.82 -15.67 27.96
CA ASP A 386 -4.06 -14.93 27.69
C ASP A 386 -3.80 -13.41 27.72
N GLU A 387 -2.88 -12.93 28.56
CA GLU A 387 -2.33 -11.58 28.43
C GLU A 387 -1.63 -11.39 27.08
N LEU A 388 -0.90 -12.40 26.59
CA LEU A 388 -0.22 -12.32 25.30
C LEU A 388 -1.22 -12.19 24.13
N ALA A 389 -2.38 -12.85 24.19
CA ALA A 389 -3.45 -12.68 23.21
C ALA A 389 -3.93 -11.23 23.16
N ARG A 390 -4.16 -10.64 24.35
CA ARG A 390 -4.59 -9.24 24.49
C ARG A 390 -3.54 -8.25 24.00
N THR A 391 -2.26 -8.47 24.31
CA THR A 391 -1.14 -7.64 23.83
C THR A 391 -1.04 -7.66 22.30
N LEU A 392 -1.12 -8.84 21.69
CA LEU A 392 -1.03 -9.01 20.23
C LEU A 392 -2.35 -8.76 19.49
N ALA A 393 -3.40 -8.36 20.22
CA ALA A 393 -4.73 -8.08 19.70
C ALA A 393 -5.29 -9.20 18.81
N VAL A 394 -5.09 -10.45 19.21
CA VAL A 394 -5.73 -11.63 18.60
C VAL A 394 -6.94 -12.03 19.44
N ASP A 395 -7.95 -12.64 18.81
CA ASP A 395 -9.19 -13.02 19.49
C ASP A 395 -8.96 -14.17 20.49
N GLY A 396 -7.96 -15.00 20.23
CA GLY A 396 -7.53 -16.06 21.11
C GLY A 396 -6.46 -16.93 20.45
N TRP A 397 -6.18 -18.06 21.09
CA TRP A 397 -5.27 -19.07 20.56
C TRP A 397 -6.02 -20.37 20.34
N THR A 398 -5.95 -20.92 19.12
CA THR A 398 -6.37 -22.27 18.80
C THR A 398 -5.72 -23.28 19.75
N GLY A 399 -6.37 -24.44 19.96
CA GLY A 399 -5.85 -25.47 20.88
C GLY A 399 -4.42 -25.90 20.57
N ARG A 400 -4.07 -26.03 19.27
CA ARG A 400 -2.71 -26.35 18.82
C ARG A 400 -1.71 -25.24 19.16
N THR A 401 -2.05 -23.98 18.89
CA THR A 401 -1.18 -22.85 19.23
C THR A 401 -1.00 -22.74 20.74
N ARG A 402 -2.09 -22.87 21.52
CA ARG A 402 -2.03 -22.83 22.99
C ARG A 402 -1.13 -23.94 23.56
N GLN A 403 -1.17 -25.15 23.00
CA GLN A 403 -0.28 -26.24 23.41
C GLN A 403 1.20 -25.89 23.15
N ALA A 404 1.52 -25.36 21.97
CA ALA A 404 2.88 -24.94 21.63
C ALA A 404 3.38 -23.79 22.52
N LEU A 405 2.53 -22.80 22.80
CA LEU A 405 2.85 -21.70 23.72
C LEU A 405 3.08 -22.21 25.15
N THR A 406 2.30 -23.19 25.60
CA THR A 406 2.44 -23.79 26.95
C THR A 406 3.81 -24.44 27.13
N GLN A 407 4.36 -25.09 26.11
CA GLN A 407 5.71 -25.68 26.14
C GLN A 407 6.84 -24.63 26.24
N ALA A 408 6.54 -23.37 25.92
CA ALA A 408 7.47 -22.25 26.04
C ALA A 408 7.26 -21.39 27.31
N ARG A 409 6.38 -21.81 28.23
CA ARG A 409 6.22 -21.16 29.52
C ARG A 409 7.56 -21.06 30.26
N GLY A 410 7.78 -19.94 30.94
CA GLY A 410 9.05 -19.63 31.59
C GLY A 410 10.17 -19.17 30.64
N LYS A 411 9.94 -19.13 29.31
CA LYS A 411 10.90 -18.64 28.31
C LYS A 411 10.30 -17.48 27.50
N PRO A 412 10.24 -16.24 28.05
CA PRO A 412 9.43 -15.15 27.51
C PRO A 412 9.73 -14.80 26.03
N GLN A 413 11.01 -14.77 25.63
CA GLN A 413 11.40 -14.51 24.25
C GLN A 413 10.94 -15.61 23.29
N ARG A 414 11.08 -16.89 23.69
CA ARG A 414 10.61 -18.03 22.90
C ARG A 414 9.09 -18.05 22.81
N LEU A 415 8.40 -17.77 23.91
CA LEU A 415 6.95 -17.66 23.97
C LEU A 415 6.43 -16.60 22.97
N LEU A 416 6.99 -15.39 23.02
CA LEU A 416 6.62 -14.30 22.11
C LEU A 416 6.97 -14.62 20.65
N THR A 417 8.12 -15.25 20.40
CA THR A 417 8.51 -15.68 19.05
C THR A 417 7.48 -16.67 18.48
N LEU A 418 7.06 -17.67 19.26
CA LEU A 418 6.06 -18.65 18.85
C LEU A 418 4.69 -18.00 18.59
N ALA A 419 4.28 -17.04 19.44
CA ALA A 419 3.04 -16.31 19.26
C ALA A 419 3.04 -15.49 17.96
N LEU A 420 4.13 -14.77 17.66
CA LEU A 420 4.26 -13.97 16.44
C LEU A 420 4.30 -14.80 15.15
N ILE A 421 4.68 -16.08 15.20
CA ILE A 421 4.65 -16.96 14.01
C ILE A 421 3.43 -17.87 13.93
N SER A 422 2.54 -17.80 14.92
CA SER A 422 1.34 -18.63 14.97
C SER A 422 0.36 -18.28 13.83
N PRO A 423 -0.47 -19.23 13.39
CA PRO A 423 -1.57 -18.95 12.47
C PRO A 423 -2.51 -17.86 12.99
N ASP A 424 -2.81 -17.88 14.30
CA ASP A 424 -3.72 -16.94 14.97
C ASP A 424 -3.23 -15.48 14.90
N TYR A 425 -1.91 -15.26 14.82
CA TYR A 425 -1.35 -13.93 14.61
C TYR A 425 -1.13 -13.60 13.13
N ALA A 426 -0.78 -14.60 12.31
CA ALA A 426 -0.46 -14.40 10.89
C ALA A 426 -1.71 -14.26 9.99
N VAL A 427 -2.87 -14.70 10.46
CA VAL A 427 -4.15 -14.64 9.75
C VAL A 427 -5.13 -13.84 10.60
N SER A 428 -5.79 -12.83 10.01
CA SER A 428 -6.80 -11.99 10.68
C SER A 428 -8.14 -12.00 9.97
#